data_AF-A0A651I4E4-F1
#
_entry.id   AF-A0A651I4E4-F1
#
_cell.length_a   1.000
_cell.length_b   1.000
_cell.length_c   1.000
_cell.angle_alpha   90.00
_cell.angle_beta   90.00
_cell.angle_gamma   90.00
#
_symmetry.space_group_name_H-M   'P 1'
#
loop_
_entity.id
_entity.type
_entity.pdbx_description
1 polymer ?
#
loop_
_entity_poly.entity_id
_entity_poly.type
_entity_poly.pdbx_seq_one_letter_code
_entity_poly.pdbx_strand_id
1 'polypeptide(L)'
;MTFWTGGRAREVPASSRIDYGAGVSLRRVVAMLEATPDREIDPHFRPQRWFTKGFGFDIVGTLETLGETLAEVARRSGIRTPPPKARPARSGQAGEGGVCYADEPSGSLRERGVRPTVANMLDDELRERVRRRFEKDFRLLEGAGF
;
A
#
# COMPACT_ATOMS: atom_id res chain seq x y z
N MET A 1 -5.07 -9.03 24.67
CA MET A 1 -3.78 -9.58 24.21
C MET A 1 -2.96 -8.42 23.69
N THR A 2 -1.82 -8.12 24.32
CA THR A 2 -1.08 -6.86 24.14
C THR A 2 0.07 -7.08 23.16
N PHE A 3 0.07 -6.36 22.03
CA PHE A 3 1.19 -6.42 21.08
C PHE A 3 2.23 -5.34 21.42
N TRP A 4 3.48 -5.77 21.58
CA TRP A 4 4.63 -4.90 21.77
C TRP A 4 5.19 -4.47 20.41
N THR A 5 4.84 -3.27 19.96
CA THR A 5 5.70 -2.46 19.09
C THR A 5 6.23 -1.32 19.95
N GLY A 6 7.55 -1.18 20.05
CA GLY A 6 8.18 -0.08 20.79
C GLY A 6 7.53 1.26 20.43
N GLY A 7 6.83 1.85 21.40
CA GLY A 7 6.13 3.13 21.27
C GLY A 7 4.64 3.03 20.94
N ARG A 8 3.82 2.72 21.96
CA ARG A 8 2.34 2.78 22.03
C ARG A 8 1.59 1.74 21.17
N ALA A 9 1.04 0.74 21.87
CA ALA A 9 -0.07 -0.06 21.36
C ALA A 9 -1.20 0.88 20.95
N ARG A 10 -1.43 1.05 19.64
CA ARG A 10 -2.66 1.67 19.15
C ARG A 10 -3.75 0.61 19.27
N GLU A 11 -4.80 0.94 20.01
CA GLU A 11 -6.03 0.17 20.05
C GLU A 11 -6.54 -0.02 18.62
N VAL A 12 -6.65 -1.28 18.19
CA VAL A 12 -7.42 -1.61 17.00
C VAL A 12 -8.84 -1.09 17.25
N PRO A 13 -9.46 -0.33 16.32
CA PRO A 13 -10.82 0.15 16.52
C PRO A 13 -11.73 -1.02 16.87
N ALA A 14 -12.53 -0.90 17.94
CA ALA A 14 -13.44 -1.95 18.39
C ALA A 14 -14.47 -2.38 17.31
N SER A 15 -14.62 -1.57 16.26
CA SER A 15 -15.47 -1.84 15.09
C SER A 15 -14.77 -2.63 13.97
N SER A 16 -13.46 -2.85 14.03
CA SER A 16 -12.74 -3.57 12.99
C SER A 16 -13.03 -5.06 13.10
N ARG A 17 -13.64 -5.62 12.05
CA ARG A 17 -13.84 -7.08 11.92
C ARG A 17 -12.57 -7.82 11.48
N ILE A 18 -11.45 -7.11 11.28
CA ILE A 18 -10.19 -7.70 10.86
C ILE A 18 -9.41 -8.14 12.10
N ASP A 19 -9.23 -9.45 12.25
CA ASP A 19 -8.49 -10.04 13.37
C ASP A 19 -6.98 -10.01 13.11
N TYR A 20 -6.31 -8.91 13.44
CA TYR A 20 -4.87 -8.75 13.23
C TYR A 20 -3.99 -9.71 14.06
N GLY A 21 -4.54 -10.44 15.04
CA GLY A 21 -3.78 -11.32 15.93
C GLY A 21 -3.63 -12.76 15.43
N ALA A 22 -4.48 -13.20 14.49
CA ALA A 22 -4.58 -14.60 14.07
C ALA A 22 -3.59 -15.04 12.97
N GLY A 23 -2.61 -14.22 12.59
CA GLY A 23 -1.72 -14.56 11.46
C GLY A 23 -2.49 -14.59 10.14
N VAL A 24 -3.35 -13.60 9.91
CA VAL A 24 -4.18 -13.50 8.72
C VAL A 24 -3.29 -13.33 7.48
N SER A 25 -3.49 -14.21 6.50
CA SER A 25 -2.83 -14.13 5.21
C SER A 25 -3.35 -12.92 4.41
N LEU A 26 -2.55 -12.38 3.48
CA LEU A 26 -2.99 -11.25 2.65
C LEU A 26 -4.23 -11.61 1.83
N ARG A 27 -4.33 -12.83 1.30
CA ARG A 27 -5.55 -13.30 0.61
C ARG A 27 -6.77 -13.26 1.49
N ARG A 28 -6.62 -13.67 2.75
CA ARG A 28 -7.73 -13.64 3.71
C ARG A 28 -8.13 -12.20 4.03
N VAL A 29 -7.17 -11.28 4.17
CA VAL A 29 -7.46 -9.85 4.31
C VAL A 29 -8.23 -9.33 3.09
N VAL A 30 -7.76 -9.61 1.86
CA VAL A 30 -8.46 -9.16 0.64
C VAL A 30 -9.88 -9.72 0.56
N ALA A 31 -10.08 -11.00 0.87
CA ALA A 31 -11.42 -11.60 0.93
C ALA A 31 -12.34 -10.89 1.94
N MET A 32 -11.82 -10.51 3.10
CA MET A 32 -12.58 -9.75 4.10
C MET A 32 -12.93 -8.35 3.61
N LEU A 33 -11.99 -7.67 2.94
CA LEU A 33 -12.24 -6.35 2.35
C LEU A 33 -13.32 -6.42 1.26
N GLU A 34 -13.31 -7.45 0.41
CA GLU A 34 -14.34 -7.67 -0.61
C GLU A 34 -15.73 -7.90 -0.01
N ALA A 35 -15.82 -8.65 1.09
CA ALA A 35 -17.09 -8.96 1.75
C ALA A 35 -17.63 -7.81 2.62
N THR A 36 -16.82 -6.78 2.91
CA THR A 36 -17.19 -5.73 3.86
C THR A 36 -17.49 -4.40 3.16
N PRO A 37 -18.63 -3.75 3.45
CA PRO A 37 -18.93 -2.40 2.94
C PRO A 37 -17.89 -1.37 3.38
N ASP A 38 -17.53 -0.41 2.52
CA ASP A 38 -16.50 0.63 2.78
C ASP A 38 -16.64 1.31 4.16
N ARG A 39 -17.88 1.60 4.57
CA ARG A 39 -18.18 2.30 5.85
C ARG A 39 -17.85 1.47 7.10
N GLU A 40 -17.78 0.15 6.96
CA GLU A 40 -17.56 -0.84 8.03
C GLU A 40 -16.10 -1.36 8.04
N ILE A 41 -15.31 -1.02 7.03
CA ILE A 41 -13.88 -1.34 6.97
C ILE A 41 -13.10 -0.38 7.89
N ASP A 42 -12.03 -0.88 8.50
CA ASP A 42 -11.05 -0.09 9.23
C ASP A 42 -10.52 1.07 8.35
N PRO A 43 -10.44 2.32 8.85
CA PRO A 43 -9.95 3.46 8.08
C PRO A 43 -8.63 3.23 7.33
N HIS A 44 -7.71 2.39 7.84
CA HIS A 44 -6.43 2.08 7.19
C HIS A 44 -6.58 1.32 5.86
N PHE A 45 -7.70 0.61 5.66
CA PHE A 45 -7.98 -0.14 4.43
C PHE A 45 -9.13 0.44 3.62
N ARG A 46 -9.68 1.59 4.03
CA ARG A 46 -10.71 2.26 3.25
C ARG A 46 -10.12 2.77 1.93
N PRO A 47 -10.90 2.76 0.85
CA PRO A 47 -10.46 3.33 -0.41
C PRO A 47 -10.06 4.81 -0.25
N GLN A 48 -8.91 5.19 -0.81
CA GLN A 48 -8.34 6.53 -0.70
C GLN A 48 -9.30 7.61 -1.21
N ARG A 49 -10.13 7.28 -2.22
CA ARG A 49 -11.15 8.20 -2.76
C ARG A 49 -12.10 8.76 -1.70
N TRP A 50 -12.30 8.05 -0.58
CA TRP A 50 -13.17 8.53 0.49
C TRP A 50 -12.61 9.78 1.17
N PHE A 51 -11.28 9.88 1.25
CA PHE A 51 -10.59 11.01 1.86
C PHE A 51 -10.33 12.15 0.88
N THR A 52 -10.33 11.85 -0.42
CA THR A 52 -10.08 12.83 -1.49
C THR A 52 -11.34 13.30 -2.20
N LYS A 53 -12.52 12.80 -1.80
CA LYS A 53 -13.80 13.18 -2.40
C LYS A 53 -14.05 14.69 -2.26
N GLY A 54 -14.35 15.35 -3.38
CA GLY A 54 -14.68 16.78 -3.42
C GLY A 54 -13.47 17.69 -3.56
N PHE A 55 -12.26 17.14 -3.59
CA PHE A 55 -11.05 17.89 -3.90
C PHE A 55 -10.71 17.77 -5.39
N GLY A 56 -10.33 18.90 -5.99
CA GLY A 56 -9.63 18.92 -7.28
C GLY A 56 -8.13 18.77 -7.05
N PHE A 57 -7.47 17.97 -7.87
CA PHE A 57 -6.02 17.77 -7.79
C PHE A 57 -5.39 18.20 -9.12
N ASP A 58 -4.43 19.12 -9.07
CA ASP A 58 -3.66 19.53 -10.24
C ASP A 58 -2.59 18.51 -10.63
N ILE A 59 -2.10 17.75 -9.64
CA ILE A 59 -1.08 16.72 -9.76
C ILE A 59 -1.44 15.56 -8.80
N VAL A 60 -1.42 14.33 -9.31
CA VAL A 60 -1.50 13.10 -8.52
C VAL A 60 -0.30 12.24 -8.87
N GLY A 61 0.32 11.61 -7.87
CA GLY A 61 1.51 10.77 -8.06
C GLY A 61 1.47 9.53 -7.17
N THR A 62 2.33 8.56 -7.47
CA THR A 62 2.50 7.36 -6.64
C THR A 62 3.78 7.46 -5.80
N LEU A 63 4.00 6.50 -4.92
CA LEU A 63 5.25 6.42 -4.15
C LEU A 63 6.44 6.08 -5.05
N GLU A 64 6.20 5.32 -6.12
CA GLU A 64 7.18 4.94 -7.13
C GLU A 64 7.63 6.15 -7.95
N THR A 65 6.71 7.05 -8.31
CA THR A 65 7.00 8.27 -9.07
C THR A 65 7.25 9.50 -8.17
N LEU A 66 7.37 9.32 -6.85
CA LEU A 66 7.37 10.42 -5.88
C LEU A 66 8.41 11.50 -6.21
N GLY A 67 9.61 11.11 -6.64
CA GLY A 67 10.66 12.05 -7.02
C GLY A 67 10.28 12.94 -8.21
N GLU A 68 9.68 12.34 -9.24
CA GLU A 68 9.22 13.02 -10.46
C GLU A 68 8.02 13.91 -10.14
N THR A 69 7.05 13.38 -9.39
CA THR A 69 5.88 14.14 -8.95
C THR A 69 6.28 15.36 -8.11
N LEU A 70 7.24 15.23 -7.19
CA LEU A 70 7.74 16.36 -6.40
C LEU A 70 8.49 17.38 -7.26
N ALA A 71 9.29 16.93 -8.23
CA ALA A 71 9.97 17.83 -9.16
C ALA A 71 8.96 18.63 -10.00
N GLU A 72 7.88 17.99 -10.44
CA GLU A 72 6.79 18.65 -11.19
C GLU A 72 6.05 19.69 -10.33
N VAL A 73 5.73 19.36 -9.08
CA VAL A 73 5.14 20.31 -8.11
C VAL A 73 6.05 21.52 -7.92
N ALA A 74 7.36 21.28 -7.72
CA ALA A 74 8.34 22.35 -7.53
C ALA A 74 8.42 23.26 -8.76
N ARG A 75 8.45 22.67 -9.96
CA ARG A 75 8.47 23.39 -11.23
C ARG A 75 7.24 24.28 -11.41
N ARG A 76 6.03 23.76 -11.17
CA ARG A 76 4.78 24.54 -11.29
C ARG A 76 4.68 25.65 -10.24
N SER A 77 5.29 25.45 -9.08
CA SER A 77 5.29 26.42 -7.98
C SER A 77 6.44 27.45 -8.07
N GLY A 78 7.31 27.35 -9.07
CA GLY A 78 8.50 28.21 -9.19
C GLY A 78 9.57 27.97 -8.11
N ILE A 79 9.50 26.83 -7.41
CA ILE A 79 10.43 26.48 -6.33
C ILE A 79 11.63 25.75 -6.93
N ARG A 80 12.84 26.19 -6.59
CA ARG A 80 14.07 25.44 -6.90
C ARG A 80 14.29 24.37 -5.83
N THR A 81 13.95 23.13 -6.13
CA THR A 81 14.29 21.98 -5.28
C THR A 81 15.60 21.34 -5.74
N PRO A 82 16.51 20.98 -4.81
CA PRO A 82 17.63 20.13 -5.16
C PRO A 82 17.12 18.78 -5.68
N PRO A 83 17.86 18.10 -6.58
CA PRO A 83 17.45 16.80 -7.09
C PRO A 83 17.26 15.81 -5.94
N PRO A 84 16.28 14.89 -6.03
CA PRO A 84 16.06 13.88 -5.01
C PRO A 84 17.34 13.06 -4.80
N LYS A 85 17.79 12.93 -3.55
CA LYS A 85 18.91 12.06 -3.22
C LYS A 85 18.51 10.62 -3.50
N ALA A 86 19.30 9.92 -4.30
CA ALA A 86 19.13 8.49 -4.49
C ALA A 86 19.17 7.80 -3.12
N ARG A 87 18.10 7.07 -2.77
CA ARG A 87 18.09 6.25 -1.56
C ARG A 87 19.03 5.07 -1.81
N PRO A 88 19.98 4.78 -0.90
CA PRO A 88 20.78 3.57 -1.02
C PRO A 88 19.83 2.36 -1.05
N ALA A 89 20.11 1.42 -1.97
CA ALA A 89 19.40 0.15 -2.01
C ALA A 89 19.51 -0.51 -0.63
N ARG A 90 18.37 -0.89 -0.05
CA ARG A 90 18.36 -1.57 1.24
C ARG A 90 18.97 -2.97 1.07
N SER A 91 19.84 -3.38 2.00
CA SER A 91 20.59 -4.66 1.95
C SER A 91 19.71 -5.91 1.99
N GLY A 92 19.74 -6.76 0.98
CA GLY A 92 19.03 -8.05 0.92
C GLY A 92 18.87 -8.54 -0.51
N GLN A 93 18.53 -9.81 -0.69
CA GLN A 93 18.29 -10.37 -2.01
C GLN A 93 16.88 -9.99 -2.48
N ALA A 94 16.75 -9.54 -3.72
CA ALA A 94 15.44 -9.31 -4.32
C ALA A 94 14.65 -10.62 -4.35
N GLY A 95 13.33 -10.53 -4.20
CA GLY A 95 12.45 -11.68 -4.38
C GLY A 95 12.64 -12.32 -5.76
N GLU A 96 12.53 -13.65 -5.81
CA GLU A 96 12.70 -14.40 -7.05
C GLU A 96 11.56 -14.11 -8.03
N GLY A 97 11.86 -14.00 -9.32
CA GLY A 97 10.86 -13.79 -10.36
C GLY A 97 9.86 -14.95 -10.41
N GLY A 98 8.56 -14.65 -10.45
CA GLY A 98 7.50 -15.66 -10.50
C GLY A 98 7.11 -16.26 -9.15
N VAL A 99 7.81 -15.92 -8.06
CA VAL A 99 7.44 -16.36 -6.70
C VAL A 99 6.53 -15.33 -6.04
N CYS A 100 5.43 -15.81 -5.45
CA CYS A 100 4.48 -15.01 -4.69
C CYS A 100 4.67 -15.23 -3.18
N TYR A 101 4.88 -14.14 -2.44
CA TYR A 101 5.07 -14.10 -0.99
C TYR A 101 3.88 -13.46 -0.26
N ALA A 102 2.72 -13.33 -0.91
CA ALA A 102 1.53 -12.64 -0.39
C ALA A 102 1.16 -13.07 1.04
N ASP A 103 1.24 -14.38 1.30
CA ASP A 103 0.79 -15.00 2.53
C ASP A 103 1.96 -15.38 3.47
N GLU A 104 3.20 -15.01 3.10
CA GLU A 104 4.37 -15.31 3.90
C GLU A 104 4.55 -14.34 5.08
N PRO A 105 4.83 -14.84 6.30
CA PRO A 105 5.17 -13.98 7.43
C PRO A 105 6.44 -13.17 7.17
N SER A 106 6.40 -11.87 7.51
CA SER A 106 7.55 -10.96 7.36
C SER A 106 8.80 -11.42 8.12
N GLY A 107 8.64 -12.13 9.24
CA GLY A 107 9.74 -12.74 9.98
C GLY A 107 10.50 -13.78 9.16
N SER A 108 9.78 -14.67 8.46
CA SER A 108 10.38 -15.71 7.62
C SER A 108 11.13 -15.10 6.43
N LEU A 109 10.56 -14.08 5.79
CA LEU A 109 11.23 -13.34 4.72
C LEU A 109 12.54 -12.70 5.20
N ARG A 110 12.51 -12.11 6.40
CA ARG A 110 13.69 -11.49 7.02
C ARG A 110 14.78 -12.51 7.32
N GLU A 111 14.44 -13.66 7.87
CA GLU A 111 15.39 -14.74 8.17
C GLU A 111 16.09 -15.26 6.91
N ARG A 112 15.36 -15.35 5.79
CA ARG A 112 15.92 -15.73 4.49
C ARG A 112 16.66 -14.59 3.77
N GLY A 113 16.65 -13.38 4.32
CA GLY A 113 17.23 -12.20 3.68
C GLY A 113 16.54 -11.78 2.39
N VAL A 114 15.29 -12.24 2.17
CA VAL A 114 14.50 -11.99 0.97
C VAL A 114 13.73 -10.68 1.10
N ARG A 115 13.76 -9.87 0.05
CA ARG A 115 13.02 -8.61 -0.08
C ARG A 115 12.06 -8.70 -1.26
N PRO A 116 10.81 -9.11 -1.02
CA PRO A 116 9.78 -9.10 -2.05
C PRO A 116 9.62 -7.70 -2.65
N THR A 117 9.50 -7.64 -3.98
CA THR A 117 8.97 -6.45 -4.67
C THR A 117 7.43 -6.48 -4.64
N VAL A 118 6.79 -5.39 -5.06
CA VAL A 118 5.31 -5.37 -5.23
C VAL A 118 4.85 -6.50 -6.14
N ALA A 119 5.60 -6.81 -7.20
CA ALA A 119 5.30 -7.91 -8.12
C ALA A 119 5.34 -9.28 -7.43
N ASN A 120 6.13 -9.44 -6.38
CA ASN A 120 6.17 -10.68 -5.60
C ASN A 120 5.08 -10.74 -4.51
N MET A 121 4.43 -9.63 -4.16
CA MET A 121 3.43 -9.60 -3.08
C MET A 121 2.01 -9.91 -3.58
N LEU A 122 1.78 -9.88 -4.88
CA LEU A 122 0.48 -10.12 -5.50
C LEU A 122 0.67 -11.01 -6.72
N ASP A 123 0.10 -12.21 -6.70
CA ASP A 123 -0.10 -12.98 -7.93
C ASP A 123 -1.22 -12.35 -8.78
N ASP A 124 -1.43 -12.89 -9.98
CA ASP A 124 -2.39 -12.32 -10.93
C ASP A 124 -3.83 -12.34 -10.41
N GLU A 125 -4.22 -13.41 -9.69
CA GLU A 125 -5.54 -13.51 -9.06
C GLU A 125 -5.74 -12.42 -8.01
N LEU A 126 -4.80 -12.30 -7.07
CA LEU A 126 -4.90 -11.34 -5.98
C LEU A 126 -4.81 -9.90 -6.50
N ARG A 127 -4.00 -9.66 -7.54
CA ARG A 127 -3.91 -8.35 -8.20
C ARG A 127 -5.25 -7.95 -8.81
N GLU A 128 -5.92 -8.85 -9.51
CA GLU A 128 -7.22 -8.57 -10.12
C GLU A 128 -8.31 -8.31 -9.06
N ARG A 129 -8.29 -9.05 -7.95
CA ARG A 129 -9.21 -8.87 -6.83
C ARG A 129 -9.04 -7.50 -6.17
N VAL A 130 -7.79 -7.12 -5.87
CA VAL A 130 -7.47 -5.78 -5.35
C VAL A 130 -7.91 -4.70 -6.34
N ARG A 131 -7.61 -4.87 -7.64
CA ARG A 131 -8.00 -3.93 -8.69
C ARG A 131 -9.52 -3.71 -8.73
N ARG A 132 -10.31 -4.78 -8.67
CA ARG A 132 -11.78 -4.69 -8.62
C ARG A 132 -12.26 -4.00 -7.35
N ARG A 133 -11.72 -4.35 -6.18
CA ARG A 133 -12.16 -3.79 -4.90
C ARG A 133 -11.93 -2.28 -4.80
N PHE A 134 -10.84 -1.81 -5.40
CA PHE A 134 -10.40 -0.42 -5.38
C PHE A 134 -10.51 0.27 -6.74
N GLU A 135 -11.35 -0.22 -7.65
CA GLU A 135 -11.42 0.23 -9.05
C GLU A 135 -11.52 1.76 -9.19
N LYS A 136 -12.35 2.41 -8.37
CA LYS A 136 -12.52 3.86 -8.42
C LYS A 136 -11.27 4.63 -8.00
N ASP A 137 -10.42 4.04 -7.16
CA ASP A 137 -9.14 4.63 -6.76
C ASP A 137 -8.12 4.47 -7.90
N PHE A 138 -8.12 3.31 -8.58
CA PHE A 138 -7.33 3.12 -9.80
C PHE A 138 -7.74 4.11 -10.89
N ARG A 139 -9.04 4.32 -11.11
CA ARG A 139 -9.52 5.34 -12.07
C ARG A 139 -9.11 6.76 -11.68
N LEU A 140 -8.98 7.06 -10.40
CA LEU A 140 -8.47 8.36 -9.93
C LEU A 140 -6.99 8.54 -10.33
N LEU A 141 -6.19 7.47 -10.20
CA LEU A 141 -4.79 7.46 -10.62
C LEU A 141 -4.64 7.54 -12.14
N GLU A 142 -5.46 6.80 -12.90
CA GLU A 142 -5.44 6.79 -14.37
C GLU A 142 -5.97 8.09 -14.97
N GLY A 143 -7.07 8.62 -14.43
CA GLY A 143 -7.68 9.87 -14.86
C GLY A 143 -6.84 11.11 -14.53
N ALA A 144 -5.81 10.97 -13.69
CA ALA A 144 -4.82 12.01 -13.44
C ALA A 144 -3.79 12.17 -14.58
N GLY A 145 -3.79 11.26 -15.57
CA GLY A 145 -2.96 11.35 -16.78
C GLY A 145 -1.48 11.10 -16.50
N PHE A 146 -1.02 9.88 -16.77
CA PHE A 146 0.38 9.58 -17.07
C PHE A 146 0.51 9.23 -18.54
#